data_AF-A0A5K1H3T9-F1
#
_entry.id   AF-A0A5K1H3T9-F1
#
_cell.length_a   1.000
_cell.length_b   1.000
_cell.length_c   1.000
_cell.angle_alpha   90.00
_cell.angle_beta   90.00
_cell.angle_gamma   90.00
#
_symmetry.space_group_name_H-M   'P 1'
#
loop_
_entity.id
_entity.type
_entity.pdbx_description
1 polymer ?
#
loop_
_entity_poly.entity_id
_entity_poly.type
_entity_poly.pdbx_seq_one_letter_code
_entity_poly.pdbx_strand_id
1 'polypeptide(L)'
;YKKPVVGRKINWMKAGILESDIVLTVSPYYALEIISGAAKGVELDHILRTVKLLGIVNGMDAIEWNPRMDKYIDLNYDDTTVSLHLQSYRSSDITAKL
;
A
#
# COMPACT_ATOMS: atom_id res chain seq x y z
N TYR A 1 -21.73 14.76 11.93
CA TYR A 1 -20.74 14.20 12.87
C TYR A 1 -21.38 13.98 14.23
N LYS A 2 -21.40 12.74 14.75
CA LYS A 2 -21.83 12.46 16.13
C LYS A 2 -20.70 12.85 17.09
N LYS A 3 -21.03 13.52 18.20
CA LYS A 3 -20.05 13.89 19.23
C LYS A 3 -19.32 12.63 19.73
N PRO A 4 -17.98 12.66 19.86
CA PRO A 4 -17.23 11.54 20.40
C PRO A 4 -17.65 11.27 21.85
N VAL A 5 -17.75 9.99 22.19
CA VAL A 5 -18.08 9.54 23.55
C VAL A 5 -16.98 10.00 24.52
N VAL A 6 -17.36 10.68 25.60
CA VAL A 6 -16.46 11.19 26.64
C VAL A 6 -16.30 10.10 27.69
N GLY A 7 -15.10 9.57 27.87
CA GLY A 7 -14.79 8.51 28.83
C GLY A 7 -13.53 7.72 28.47
N ARG A 8 -13.18 6.74 29.31
CA ARG A 8 -12.11 5.78 29.00
C ARG A 8 -12.44 5.04 27.70
N LYS A 9 -11.48 5.00 26.79
CA LYS A 9 -11.56 4.25 25.53
C LYS A 9 -10.63 3.06 25.59
N ILE A 10 -11.11 1.92 25.11
CA ILE A 10 -10.29 0.73 24.94
C ILE A 10 -9.69 0.78 23.54
N ASN A 11 -8.36 0.68 23.46
CA ASN A 11 -7.67 0.51 22.19
C ASN A 11 -7.42 -0.98 21.96
N TRP A 12 -8.31 -1.61 21.19
CA TRP A 12 -8.23 -3.02 20.85
C TRP A 12 -6.97 -3.37 20.06
N MET A 13 -6.50 -2.47 19.20
CA MET A 13 -5.28 -2.69 18.42
C MET A 13 -4.05 -2.71 19.33
N LYS A 14 -3.96 -1.78 20.29
CA LYS A 14 -2.89 -1.80 21.30
C LYS A 14 -2.88 -3.11 22.09
N ALA A 15 -4.05 -3.59 22.52
CA ALA A 15 -4.15 -4.87 23.22
C ALA A 15 -3.69 -6.04 22.33
N GLY A 16 -4.15 -6.11 21.08
CA GLY A 16 -3.75 -7.15 20.14
C GLY A 16 -2.25 -7.15 19.84
N ILE A 17 -1.64 -5.98 19.70
CA ILE A 17 -0.19 -5.85 19.47
C ILE A 17 0.59 -6.38 20.68
N LEU A 18 0.20 -6.01 21.90
CA LEU A 18 0.92 -6.39 23.12
C LEU A 18 0.84 -7.88 23.44
N GLU A 19 -0.28 -8.53 23.11
CA GLU A 19 -0.50 -9.96 23.39
C GLU A 19 -0.01 -10.89 22.26
N SER A 20 0.45 -10.35 21.13
CA SER A 20 0.93 -11.16 20.00
C SER A 20 2.40 -11.53 20.16
N ASP A 21 2.78 -12.77 19.83
CA ASP A 21 4.19 -13.18 19.76
C ASP A 21 4.97 -12.42 18.67
N ILE A 22 4.31 -12.18 17.55
CA ILE A 22 4.85 -11.50 16.36
C ILE A 22 3.74 -10.67 15.72
N VAL A 23 4.08 -9.46 15.30
CA VAL A 23 3.21 -8.57 14.51
C VAL A 23 3.72 -8.50 13.09
N LEU A 24 2.83 -8.75 12.12
CA LEU A 24 3.14 -8.72 10.70
C LEU A 24 2.52 -7.50 10.02
N THR A 25 3.23 -6.94 9.05
CA THR A 25 2.77 -5.81 8.23
C THR A 25 2.91 -6.10 6.75
N VAL A 26 2.30 -5.26 5.91
CA VAL A 26 2.16 -5.45 4.46
C VAL A 26 3.44 -5.20 3.64
N SER A 27 4.51 -4.70 4.27
CA SER A 27 5.82 -4.62 3.63
C SER A 27 6.94 -4.37 4.65
N PRO A 28 8.19 -4.79 4.36
CA PRO A 28 9.35 -4.49 5.21
C PRO A 28 9.55 -2.99 5.44
N TYR A 29 9.35 -2.16 4.40
CA TYR A 29 9.48 -0.71 4.52
C TYR A 29 8.38 -0.11 5.39
N TYR A 30 7.16 -0.62 5.28
CA TYR A 30 6.06 -0.16 6.11
C TYR A 30 6.27 -0.47 7.59
N ALA A 31 6.87 -1.63 7.91
CA ALA A 31 7.29 -1.94 9.28
C ALA A 31 8.26 -0.88 9.85
N LEU A 32 9.21 -0.39 9.05
CA LEU A 32 10.11 0.70 9.44
C LEU A 32 9.40 2.05 9.54
N GLU A 33 8.42 2.28 8.67
CA GLU A 33 7.68 3.52 8.62
C GLU A 33 6.85 3.74 9.90
N ILE A 34 6.08 2.74 10.31
CA ILE A 34 5.15 2.87 11.44
C ILE A 34 5.84 3.00 12.80
N ILE A 35 7.10 2.58 12.90
CA ILE A 35 7.89 2.80 14.12
C ILE A 35 8.60 4.17 14.10
N SER A 36 8.75 4.82 12.95
CA SER A 36 9.60 6.01 12.79
C SER A 36 9.10 7.26 13.53
N GLY A 37 7.83 7.32 13.93
CA GLY A 37 7.33 8.37 14.82
C GLY A 37 5.80 8.42 14.92
N ALA A 38 5.30 9.23 15.86
CA ALA A 38 3.89 9.30 16.22
C ALA A 38 2.93 9.61 15.06
N ALA A 39 3.37 10.40 14.07
CA ALA A 39 2.54 10.72 12.91
C ALA A 39 2.30 9.51 11.98
N LYS A 40 3.31 8.63 11.85
CA LYS A 40 3.25 7.45 10.98
C LYS A 40 2.73 6.21 11.72
N GLY A 41 3.08 6.06 13.00
CA GLY A 41 2.59 5.00 13.87
C GLY A 41 1.28 5.32 14.58
N VAL A 42 0.68 6.49 14.34
CA VAL A 42 -0.55 6.97 14.97
C VAL A 42 -0.52 6.79 16.50
N GLU A 43 0.56 7.32 17.10
CA GLU A 43 0.86 7.23 18.54
C GLU A 43 1.06 5.80 19.08
N LEU A 44 1.08 4.75 18.26
CA LEU A 44 1.41 3.38 18.65
C LEU A 44 2.86 3.01 18.35
N ASP A 45 3.65 3.92 17.76
CA ASP A 45 5.05 3.73 17.40
C ASP A 45 5.91 3.21 18.57
N HIS A 46 5.68 3.75 19.77
CA HIS A 46 6.38 3.33 20.98
C HIS A 46 6.07 1.88 21.39
N ILE A 47 4.83 1.42 21.21
CA ILE A 47 4.42 0.03 21.50
C ILE A 47 4.95 -0.90 20.42
N LEU A 48 4.87 -0.49 19.16
CA LEU A 48 5.35 -1.27 18.02
C LEU A 48 6.86 -1.54 18.09
N ARG A 49 7.64 -0.66 18.72
CA ARG A 49 9.07 -0.87 18.99
C ARG A 49 9.36 -1.90 20.08
N THR A 50 8.39 -2.20 20.95
CA THR A 50 8.58 -3.18 22.05
C THR A 50 8.27 -4.62 21.64
N VAL A 51 7.62 -4.82 20.49
CA VAL A 51 7.22 -6.13 19.99
C VAL A 51 8.08 -6.55 18.80
N LYS A 52 8.03 -7.84 18.44
CA LYS A 52 8.65 -8.34 17.22
C LYS A 52 7.79 -7.97 16.01
N LEU A 53 8.21 -6.93 15.29
CA LEU A 53 7.54 -6.44 14.09
C LEU A 53 8.27 -6.88 12.82
N LEU A 54 7.58 -7.54 11.91
CA LEU A 54 8.11 -7.95 10.60
C LEU A 54 7.17 -7.50 9.48
N GLY A 55 7.74 -7.20 8.32
CA GLY A 55 6.97 -6.87 7.13
C GLY A 55 7.05 -7.98 6.09
N ILE A 56 5.90 -8.46 5.64
CA ILE A 56 5.77 -9.41 4.54
C ILE A 56 5.08 -8.68 3.40
N VAL A 57 5.73 -8.65 2.23
CA VAL A 57 5.17 -7.99 1.05
C VAL A 57 3.87 -8.68 0.66
N ASN A 58 2.80 -7.89 0.51
CA ASN A 58 1.55 -8.42 -0.04
C ASN A 58 1.78 -9.01 -1.44
N GLY A 59 1.28 -10.21 -1.65
CA GLY A 59 1.23 -10.81 -2.98
C GLY A 59 0.04 -10.29 -3.79
N MET A 60 0.11 -10.49 -5.11
CA MET A 60 -1.04 -10.42 -6.00
C MET A 60 -1.11 -11.72 -6.82
N ASP A 61 -2.32 -12.09 -7.23
CA ASP A 61 -2.51 -13.21 -8.16
C ASP A 61 -2.05 -12.79 -9.56
N ALA A 62 -0.94 -13.36 -10.04
CA ALA A 62 -0.35 -13.02 -11.33
C ALA A 62 -1.16 -13.54 -12.53
N ILE A 63 -2.12 -14.46 -12.32
CA ILE A 63 -3.01 -14.97 -13.36
C ILE A 63 -4.20 -14.03 -13.50
N GLU A 64 -4.81 -13.66 -12.37
CA GLU A 64 -5.94 -12.73 -12.36
C GLU A 64 -5.51 -11.33 -12.82
N TRP A 65 -4.37 -10.84 -12.32
CA TRP A 65 -3.84 -9.51 -12.59
C TRP A 65 -2.78 -9.53 -13.70
N ASN A 66 -3.03 -10.28 -14.77
CA ASN A 66 -2.13 -10.37 -15.91
C ASN A 66 -2.41 -9.27 -16.95
N PRO A 67 -1.55 -8.25 -17.11
CA PRO A 67 -1.78 -7.15 -18.04
C PRO A 67 -1.87 -7.58 -19.51
N ARG A 68 -1.35 -8.76 -19.88
CA ARG A 68 -1.47 -9.32 -21.25
C ARG A 68 -2.88 -9.79 -21.59
N MET A 69 -3.67 -10.18 -20.58
CA MET A 69 -5.01 -10.75 -20.76
C MET A 69 -6.08 -10.03 -19.94
N ASP A 70 -5.69 -8.97 -19.22
CA ASP A 70 -6.58 -8.19 -18.39
C ASP A 70 -7.65 -7.52 -19.26
N LYS A 71 -8.91 -7.83 -18.95
CA LYS A 71 -10.10 -7.33 -19.62
C LYS A 71 -10.58 -5.98 -19.07
N TYR A 72 -10.01 -5.52 -17.96
CA TYR A 72 -10.37 -4.28 -17.29
C TYR A 72 -9.53 -3.08 -17.76
N ILE A 73 -8.50 -3.31 -18.57
CA ILE A 73 -7.66 -2.28 -19.16
C ILE A 73 -7.94 -2.15 -20.66
N ASP A 74 -7.88 -0.93 -21.19
CA ASP A 74 -8.22 -0.64 -22.59
C ASP A 74 -7.24 -1.26 -23.60
N LEU A 75 -5.99 -1.45 -23.18
CA LEU A 75 -4.91 -2.00 -23.99
C LEU A 75 -4.13 -3.01 -23.16
N ASN A 76 -3.96 -4.22 -23.70
CA ASN A 76 -3.15 -5.24 -23.07
C ASN A 76 -1.66 -4.91 -23.22
N TYR A 77 -0.94 -4.96 -22.10
CA TYR A 77 0.49 -4.68 -22.08
C TYR A 77 1.30 -5.98 -22.01
N ASP A 78 2.35 -6.00 -22.81
CA ASP A 78 3.41 -6.99 -22.76
C ASP A 78 4.76 -6.25 -22.69
N ASP A 79 5.86 -6.97 -22.48
CA ASP A 79 7.23 -6.47 -22.32
C ASP A 79 7.66 -5.53 -23.48
N THR A 80 7.03 -5.67 -24.65
CA THR A 80 7.27 -4.85 -25.84
C THR A 80 6.29 -3.68 -26.00
N THR A 81 5.08 -3.77 -25.44
CA THR A 81 4.01 -2.77 -25.61
C THR A 81 4.17 -1.56 -24.71
N VAL A 82 4.89 -1.69 -23.58
CA VAL A 82 5.15 -0.57 -22.66
C VAL A 82 5.80 0.62 -23.37
N SER A 83 6.65 0.37 -24.37
CA SER A 83 7.31 1.43 -25.15
C SER A 83 6.39 2.12 -26.17
N LEU A 84 5.33 1.46 -26.63
CA LEU A 84 4.43 1.97 -27.68
C LEU A 84 3.49 3.07 -27.18
N HIS A 85 3.03 2.98 -25.92
CA HIS A 85 2.16 4.00 -25.32
C HIS A 85 2.85 5.38 -25.22
N LEU A 86 4.16 5.41 -24.95
CA LEU A 86 4.93 6.66 -24.92
C LEU A 86 5.15 7.27 -26.31
N GLN A 87 5.10 6.47 -27.38
CA GLN A 87 5.24 6.94 -28.75
C GLN A 87 3.93 7.49 -29.32
N SER A 88 2.77 6.91 -28.97
CA SER A 88 1.47 7.41 -29.42
C SER A 88 1.17 8.82 -28.89
N TYR A 89 1.52 9.12 -27.62
CA TYR A 89 1.39 10.48 -27.07
C TYR A 89 2.32 11.50 -27.75
N ARG A 90 3.53 11.08 -28.18
CA ARG A 90 4.46 11.96 -28.90
C ARG A 90 4.00 12.28 -30.33
N SER A 91 3.32 11.36 -31.00
CA SER A 91 2.82 11.60 -32.36
C SER A 91 1.54 12.43 -32.40
N SER A 92 0.63 12.28 -31.42
CA SER A 92 -0.62 13.06 -31.36
C SER A 92 -0.40 14.54 -31.06
N ASP A 93 0.66 14.90 -30.33
CA ASP A 93 0.96 16.30 -30.00
C ASP A 93 1.57 17.10 -31.18
N ILE A 94 2.06 16.42 -32.22
CA ILE A 94 2.64 17.07 -33.41
C ILE A 94 1.54 17.37 -34.45
N THR A 95 0.47 16.58 -34.49
CA THR A 95 -0.64 16.78 -35.46
C THR A 95 -1.68 17.81 -34.99
N ALA A 96 -1.70 18.17 -33.70
CA ALA A 96 -2.59 19.21 -33.16
C ALA A 96 -2.01 20.64 -33.23
N LYS A 97 -0.85 20.84 -33.88
CA LYS A 97 -0.14 22.13 -33.99
C LYS A 97 0.18 22.57 -35.43
N LEU A 98 -0.41 21.96 -36.44
CA LEU A 98 -0.40 22.43 -37.83
C LEU A 98 -1.83 22.80 -38.26
#